data_AF-A0A5D3FBF2-F1
#
_entry.id   AF-A0A5D3FBF2-F1
#
_cell.length_a   1.000
_cell.length_b   1.000
_cell.length_c   1.000
_cell.angle_alpha   90.00
_cell.angle_beta   90.00
_cell.angle_gamma   90.00
#
_symmetry.space_group_name_H-M   'P 1'
#
loop_
_entity.id
_entity.type
_entity.pdbx_description
1 polymer ?
#
loop_
_entity_poly.entity_id
_entity_poly.type
_entity_poly.pdbx_seq_one_letter_code
_entity_poly.pdbx_strand_id
1 'polypeptide(L)' 'MAAKKSSSGKSKSGGTKGKAPKLGSGKRFKQVAASAAKSGARDPNAVAASVGRKKYGAKKMGAMSAAGRKRKGNGKRK' A
#
# COMPACT_ATOMS: atom_id res chain seq x y z
N MET A 1 -28.42 1.66 -29.02
CA MET A 1 -28.70 1.24 -27.63
C MET A 1 -28.59 -0.28 -27.56
N ALA A 2 -27.55 -0.81 -26.88
CA ALA A 2 -27.44 -2.24 -26.60
C ALA A 2 -26.53 -2.51 -25.37
N ALA A 3 -27.09 -3.26 -24.42
CA ALA A 3 -26.43 -4.16 -23.45
C ALA A 3 -25.50 -3.59 -22.34
N LYS A 4 -26.13 -3.11 -21.26
CA LYS A 4 -26.04 -3.61 -19.87
C LYS A 4 -24.82 -4.49 -19.45
N LYS A 5 -24.06 -3.96 -18.47
CA LYS A 5 -23.40 -4.63 -17.32
C LYS A 5 -22.46 -5.81 -17.61
N SER A 6 -21.14 -5.58 -17.50
CA SER A 6 -20.20 -6.61 -17.07
C SER A 6 -19.28 -6.09 -15.94
N SER A 7 -19.71 -6.41 -14.72
CA SER A 7 -18.84 -6.53 -13.56
C SER A 7 -17.83 -7.66 -13.80
N SER A 8 -16.55 -7.35 -13.90
CA SER A 8 -15.46 -8.30 -13.66
C SER A 8 -14.26 -7.51 -13.10
N GLY A 9 -14.02 -7.45 -11.80
CA GLY A 9 -13.78 -8.63 -10.99
C GLY A 9 -12.34 -9.11 -11.18
N LYS A 10 -11.34 -8.34 -10.71
CA LYS A 10 -10.09 -8.94 -10.23
C LYS A 10 -9.55 -8.21 -9.01
N SER A 11 -10.33 -8.32 -7.95
CA SER A 11 -9.80 -8.40 -6.60
C SER A 11 -8.60 -9.37 -6.60
N LYS A 12 -7.40 -8.84 -6.37
CA LYS A 12 -6.34 -9.57 -5.66
C LYS A 12 -6.16 -8.95 -4.28
N SER A 13 -7.28 -8.78 -3.58
CA SER A 13 -7.25 -8.77 -2.12
C SER A 13 -7.22 -10.21 -1.62
N GLY A 14 -6.09 -10.89 -1.87
CA GLY A 14 -5.65 -12.00 -1.03
C GLY A 14 -5.17 -11.43 0.31
N GLY A 15 -6.09 -10.80 1.04
CA GLY A 15 -5.92 -10.45 2.44
C GLY A 15 -6.49 -11.62 3.23
N THR A 16 -5.67 -12.63 3.48
CA THR A 16 -6.00 -13.62 4.50
C THR A 16 -6.21 -12.86 5.80
N LYS A 17 -7.48 -12.74 6.21
CA LYS A 17 -7.88 -12.41 7.57
C LYS A 17 -7.05 -13.32 8.48
N GLY A 18 -6.10 -12.75 9.22
CA GLY A 18 -5.32 -13.48 10.23
C GLY A 18 -3.79 -13.30 10.19
N LYS A 19 -3.17 -12.82 9.11
CA LYS A 19 -1.70 -12.58 9.11
C LYS A 19 -1.37 -11.15 8.74
N ALA A 20 -0.72 -10.43 9.66
CA ALA A 20 -0.30 -9.05 9.44
C ALA A 20 0.45 -8.93 8.09
N PRO A 21 0.12 -7.95 7.24
CA PRO A 21 0.70 -7.85 5.91
C PRO A 21 2.23 -7.81 5.99
N LYS A 22 2.88 -8.56 5.10
CA LYS A 22 4.35 -8.65 4.99
C LYS A 22 4.97 -7.25 5.00
N LEU A 23 6.03 -7.08 5.78
CA LEU A 23 6.84 -5.84 5.80
C LEU A 23 7.35 -5.53 4.40
N GLY A 24 7.35 -4.25 4.01
CA GLY A 24 7.73 -3.81 2.67
C GLY A 24 6.67 -4.00 1.57
N SER A 25 5.43 -4.40 1.89
CA SER A 25 4.32 -4.40 0.92
C SER A 25 3.66 -3.03 0.71
N GLY A 26 4.01 -2.03 1.53
CA GLY A 26 3.34 -0.73 1.58
C GLY A 26 1.95 -0.77 2.22
N LYS A 27 1.33 -1.95 2.41
CA LYS A 27 -0.03 -2.08 2.98
C LYS A 27 -0.14 -1.53 4.40
N ARG A 28 0.89 -1.71 5.24
CA ARG A 28 0.95 -1.11 6.59
C ARG A 28 0.97 0.42 6.53
N PHE A 29 1.75 1.00 5.62
CA PHE A 29 1.80 2.45 5.43
C PHE A 29 0.50 3.01 4.84
N LYS A 30 -0.18 2.25 3.97
CA LYS A 30 -1.51 2.62 3.46
C LYS A 30 -2.57 2.67 4.56
N GLN A 31 -2.51 1.77 5.55
CA GLN A 31 -3.40 1.83 6.72
C GLN A 31 -3.15 3.08 7.55
N VAL A 32 -1.87 3.42 7.79
CA VAL A 32 -1.50 4.66 8.50
C VAL A 32 -1.98 5.89 7.73
N ALA A 33 -1.77 5.94 6.41
CA ALA A 33 -2.26 7.04 5.57
C ALA A 33 -3.80 7.11 5.59
N ALA A 34 -4.51 5.97 5.55
CA ALA A 34 -5.97 5.96 5.63
C ALA A 34 -6.50 6.47 6.97
N SER A 35 -5.82 6.13 8.08
CA SER A 35 -6.13 6.70 9.39
C SER A 35 -5.83 8.20 9.45
N ALA A 36 -4.67 8.63 8.93
CA ALA A 36 -4.30 10.05 8.89
C ALA A 36 -5.28 10.88 8.03
N ALA A 37 -5.76 10.32 6.91
CA ALA A 37 -6.78 10.95 6.07
C ALA A 37 -8.10 11.14 6.82
N LYS A 38 -8.53 10.14 7.60
CA LYS A 38 -9.74 10.24 8.45
C LYS A 38 -9.59 11.29 9.55
N SER A 39 -8.36 11.50 10.04
CA SER A 39 -8.05 12.55 11.01
C SER A 39 -7.94 13.95 10.39
N GLY A 40 -8.14 14.10 9.08
CA GLY A 40 -8.07 15.40 8.39
C GLY A 40 -6.66 15.88 8.04
N ALA A 41 -5.68 14.96 8.02
CA ALA A 41 -4.32 15.29 7.60
C ALA A 41 -4.32 15.82 6.17
N ARG A 42 -3.66 16.97 5.96
CA ARG A 42 -3.50 17.60 4.64
C ARG A 42 -2.77 16.67 3.66
N ASP A 43 -1.72 16.01 4.15
CA ASP A 43 -0.95 15.02 3.39
C ASP A 43 -0.80 13.70 4.16
N PRO A 44 -1.78 12.79 4.05
CA PRO A 44 -1.77 11.53 4.78
C PRO A 44 -0.58 10.62 4.43
N ASN A 45 -0.07 10.73 3.20
CA ASN A 45 1.13 10.01 2.76
C ASN A 45 2.42 10.57 3.39
N ALA A 46 2.50 11.89 3.58
CA ALA A 46 3.62 12.52 4.27
C ALA A 46 3.66 12.08 5.74
N VAL A 47 2.49 12.02 6.39
CA VAL A 47 2.34 11.48 7.75
C VAL A 47 2.81 10.02 7.83
N ALA A 48 2.37 9.16 6.90
CA ALA A 48 2.84 7.77 6.87
C ALA A 48 4.36 7.66 6.64
N ALA A 49 4.94 8.55 5.82
CA ALA A 49 6.38 8.60 5.58
C ALA A 49 7.17 9.11 6.79
N SER A 50 6.65 10.08 7.55
CA SER A 50 7.31 10.57 8.77
C SER A 50 7.32 9.50 9.86
N VAL A 51 6.18 8.85 10.09
CA VAL A 51 6.05 7.72 11.03
C VAL A 51 6.95 6.56 10.61
N GLY A 52 6.99 6.25 9.31
CA GLY A 52 7.87 5.23 8.75
C GLY A 52 9.36 5.53 8.94
N ARG A 53 9.77 6.78 8.71
CA ARG A 53 11.16 7.22 8.95
C ARG A 53 11.50 7.18 10.43
N LYS A 54 10.60 7.60 11.32
CA LYS A 54 10.79 7.55 12.77
C LYS A 54 10.92 6.12 13.31
N LYS A 55 10.15 5.17 12.77
CA LYS A 55 10.13 3.77 13.24
C LYS A 55 11.23 2.88 12.66
N TYR A 56 11.59 3.09 11.40
CA TYR A 56 12.49 2.17 10.67
C TYR A 56 13.80 2.84 10.21
N GLY A 57 13.88 4.17 10.26
CA GLY A 57 15.01 4.94 9.73
C GLY A 57 15.00 5.02 8.20
N ALA A 58 15.79 5.95 7.66
CA ALA A 58 15.87 6.20 6.22
C ALA A 58 16.31 4.96 5.42
N LYS A 59 17.30 4.21 5.93
CA LYS A 59 17.88 3.03 5.26
C LYS A 59 16.84 1.91 5.05
N LYS A 60 16.10 1.52 6.10
CA LYS A 60 15.07 0.46 5.99
C LYS A 60 13.84 0.95 5.21
N MET A 61 13.46 2.23 5.31
CA MET A 61 12.35 2.79 4.53
C MET A 61 12.67 2.83 3.03
N GLY A 62 13.91 3.17 2.69
CA GLY A 62 14.44 3.07 1.33
C GLY A 62 14.42 1.64 0.80
N ALA A 63 14.90 0.67 1.57
CA ALA A 63 14.87 -0.75 1.20
C ALA A 63 13.44 -1.28 0.99
N MET A 64 12.49 -0.90 1.86
CA MET A 64 11.08 -1.26 1.72
C MET A 64 10.42 -0.61 0.49
N SER A 65 10.76 0.65 0.20
CA SER A 65 10.29 1.35 -1.00
C SER A 65 10.86 0.71 -2.26
N ALA A 66 12.14 0.38 -2.28
CA ALA A 66 12.78 -0.34 -3.36
C ALA A 66 12.16 -1.73 -3.57
N ALA A 67 11.93 -2.49 -2.49
CA ALA A 67 11.25 -3.79 -2.57
C ALA A 67 9.81 -3.68 -3.08
N GLY A 68 9.08 -2.63 -2.69
CA GLY A 68 7.76 -2.30 -3.22
C GLY A 68 7.78 -1.99 -4.72
N ARG A 69 8.73 -1.16 -5.17
CA ARG A 69 8.94 -0.82 -6.59
C ARG A 69 9.33 -2.04 -7.42
N LYS A 70 10.26 -2.87 -6.93
CA LYS A 70 10.68 -4.12 -7.59
C LYS A 70 9.50 -5.09 -7.77
N ARG A 71 8.66 -5.27 -6.75
CA ARG A 71 7.44 -6.10 -6.86
C ARG A 71 6.40 -5.52 -7.82
N LYS A 72 6.24 -4.19 -7.86
CA LYS A 72 5.35 -3.54 -8.84
C LYS A 72 5.88 -3.71 -10.28
N GLY A 73 7.21 -3.69 -10.46
CA GLY A 73 7.86 -3.93 -11.74
C GLY A 73 7.74 -5.39 -12.22
N ASN A 74 7.89 -6.36 -11.31
CA ASN A 74 7.71 -7.78 -11.65
C ASN A 74 6.24 -8.18 -11.88
N GLY A 75 5.26 -7.45 -11.34
CA GLY A 75 3.83 -7.73 -11.53
C GLY A 75 3.24 -7.21 -12.84
N LYS A 76 4.02 -6.53 -13.69
CA LYS A 76 3.62 -6.06 -15.03
C LYS A 76 4.28 -6.85 -16.18
N ARG A 77 5.03 -7.91 -15.85
CA ARG A 77 5.55 -8.86 -16.83
C ARG A 77 4.85 -10.20 -16.57
N LYS A 78 3.87 -10.51 -17.43
CA LYS A 78 3.06 -11.73 -17.47
C LYS A 78 1.79 -11.74 -16.61
#